data_AF-A0A2D8XDC7-F1
#
_entry.id   AF-A0A2D8XDC7-F1
#
_cell.length_a   1.000
_cell.length_b   1.000
_cell.length_c   1.000
_cell.angle_alpha   90.00
_cell.angle_beta   90.00
_cell.angle_gamma   90.00
#
_symmetry.space_group_name_H-M   'P 1'
#
loop_
_entity.id
_entity.type
_entity.pdbx_description
1 polymer ?
#
loop_
_entity_poly.entity_id
_entity_poly.type
_entity_poly.pdbx_seq_one_letter_code
_entity_poly.pdbx_strand_id
1 'polypeptide(L)'
;MTDASDFEKAKARAQEVLDAYGADEARWPEVDRETVRKVIAMDPLLAKRQAEEAELDSLLSFAPVEAPSYALQSRILSAQKEEGVGGVGFVKQILDLLWPYGSSAIPAGALAASIVLGMTSGAVTTIATDSWSDEQSYDVLALALGDTTLTEEWQ
;
A
#
# COMPACT_ATOMS: atom_id res chain seq x y z
N MET A 1 26.50 -16.76 36.34
CA MET A 1 26.33 -15.47 37.07
C MET A 1 26.44 -14.25 36.15
N THR A 2 26.82 -14.38 34.88
CA THR A 2 26.98 -13.27 33.92
C THR A 2 25.66 -12.80 33.29
N ASP A 3 24.75 -13.73 32.95
CA ASP A 3 23.48 -13.40 32.27
C ASP A 3 22.60 -12.37 32.99
N ALA A 4 22.48 -12.46 34.32
CA ALA A 4 21.63 -11.55 35.08
C ALA A 4 22.19 -10.11 35.12
N SER A 5 23.52 -9.97 35.18
CA SER A 5 24.16 -8.64 35.14
C SER A 5 24.11 -8.03 33.74
N ASP A 6 24.17 -8.85 32.70
CA ASP A 6 24.12 -8.37 31.32
C ASP A 6 22.70 -7.96 30.94
N PHE A 7 21.68 -8.68 31.43
CA PHE A 7 20.27 -8.30 31.29
C PHE A 7 19.93 -6.98 31.99
N GLU A 8 20.42 -6.76 33.22
CA GLU A 8 20.24 -5.48 33.95
C GLU A 8 20.87 -4.30 33.19
N LYS A 9 22.09 -4.46 32.66
CA LYS A 9 22.73 -3.43 31.81
C LYS A 9 21.95 -3.17 30.53
N ALA A 10 21.46 -4.24 29.89
CA ALA A 10 20.65 -4.12 28.68
C ALA A 10 19.30 -3.45 28.95
N LYS A 11 18.71 -3.67 30.13
CA LYS A 11 17.49 -2.99 30.61
C LYS A 11 17.72 -1.50 30.84
N ALA A 12 18.79 -1.14 31.56
CA ALA A 12 19.17 0.26 31.75
C ALA A 12 19.41 0.96 30.42
N ARG A 13 20.09 0.28 29.47
CA ARG A 13 20.33 0.81 28.13
C ARG A 13 19.04 0.97 27.32
N ALA A 14 18.11 0.02 27.41
CA ALA A 14 16.80 0.12 26.77
C ALA A 14 15.98 1.31 27.29
N GLN A 15 16.06 1.61 28.59
CA GLN A 15 15.41 2.79 29.16
C GLN A 15 16.02 4.08 28.62
N GLU A 16 17.35 4.21 28.58
CA GLU A 16 18.00 5.39 27.99
C GLU A 16 17.63 5.59 26.53
N VAL A 17 17.53 4.50 25.75
CA VAL A 17 17.18 4.57 24.33
C VAL A 17 15.72 4.99 24.16
N LEU A 18 14.79 4.43 24.93
CA LEU A 18 13.39 4.85 24.90
C LEU A 18 13.23 6.32 25.31
N ASP A 19 13.93 6.76 26.36
CA ASP A 19 13.82 8.14 26.87
C ASP A 19 14.47 9.16 25.91
N ALA A 20 15.49 8.78 25.13
CA ALA A 20 16.18 9.67 24.21
C ALA A 20 15.60 9.69 22.79
N TYR A 21 15.10 8.55 22.30
CA TYR A 21 14.68 8.38 20.90
C TYR A 21 13.18 8.10 20.72
N GLY A 22 12.44 7.87 21.80
CA GLY A 22 11.02 7.52 21.74
C GLY A 22 10.79 6.08 21.32
N ALA A 23 9.55 5.78 20.94
CA ALA A 23 9.11 4.43 20.63
C ALA A 23 9.50 3.95 19.21
N ASP A 24 9.94 4.88 18.35
CA ASP A 24 10.27 4.60 16.95
C ASP A 24 11.60 3.84 16.82
N GLU A 25 11.49 2.54 16.52
CA GLU A 25 12.62 1.64 16.35
C GLU A 25 13.59 2.08 15.25
N ALA A 26 13.12 2.82 14.24
CA ALA A 26 13.95 3.30 13.14
C ALA A 26 14.95 4.38 13.60
N ARG A 27 14.66 5.08 14.70
CA ARG A 27 15.52 6.12 15.28
C ARG A 27 16.55 5.57 16.25
N TRP A 28 16.41 4.33 16.67
CA TRP A 28 17.32 3.71 17.61
C TRP A 28 18.71 3.47 16.98
N PRO A 29 19.80 3.59 17.76
CA PRO A 29 21.13 3.25 17.31
C PRO A 29 21.21 1.81 16.79
N GLU A 30 21.80 1.59 15.61
CA GLU A 30 21.89 0.27 14.96
C GLU A 30 22.54 -0.80 15.85
N VAL A 31 23.53 -0.40 16.65
CA VAL A 31 24.27 -1.29 17.56
C VAL A 31 23.38 -1.83 18.69
N ASP A 32 22.40 -1.04 19.13
CA ASP A 32 21.58 -1.35 20.30
C ASP A 32 20.17 -1.83 19.91
N ARG A 33 19.72 -1.63 18.67
CA ARG A 33 18.35 -1.88 18.21
C ARG A 33 17.86 -3.30 18.50
N GLU A 34 18.63 -4.32 18.13
CA GLU A 34 18.23 -5.72 18.37
C GLU A 34 18.17 -6.08 19.86
N THR A 35 19.13 -5.57 20.63
CA THR A 35 19.24 -5.84 22.07
C THR A 35 18.07 -5.19 22.81
N VAL A 36 17.78 -3.93 22.49
CA VAL A 36 16.67 -3.16 23.07
C VAL A 36 15.33 -3.81 22.71
N ARG A 37 15.12 -4.21 21.44
CA ARG A 37 13.90 -4.93 21.02
C ARG A 37 13.69 -6.23 21.80
N LYS A 38 14.74 -7.03 21.98
CA LYS A 38 14.66 -8.30 22.74
C LYS A 38 14.33 -8.06 24.21
N VAL A 39 14.94 -7.05 24.83
CA VAL A 39 14.71 -6.72 26.24
C VAL A 39 13.30 -6.17 26.47
N ILE A 40 12.79 -5.32 25.57
CA ILE A 40 11.42 -4.81 25.64
C ILE A 40 10.41 -5.95 25.49
N ALA A 41 10.64 -6.91 24.59
CA ALA A 41 9.78 -8.07 24.42
C ALA A 41 9.76 -9.00 25.66
N MET A 42 10.82 -8.97 26.48
CA MET A 42 10.95 -9.78 27.69
C MET A 42 10.40 -9.10 28.95
N ASP A 43 10.37 -7.76 29.00
CA ASP A 43 9.90 -6.99 30.16
C ASP A 43 8.58 -6.23 29.86
N PRO A 44 7.44 -6.67 30.44
CA PRO A 44 6.15 -6.03 30.21
C PRO A 44 6.08 -4.57 30.70
N LEU A 45 6.93 -4.15 31.63
CA LEU A 45 6.99 -2.74 32.07
C LEU A 45 7.61 -1.84 31.00
N LEU A 46 8.62 -2.33 30.30
CA LEU A 46 9.24 -1.60 29.20
C LEU A 46 8.34 -1.56 27.96
N ALA A 47 7.62 -2.65 27.68
CA ALA A 47 6.62 -2.68 26.62
C ALA A 47 5.50 -1.65 26.86
N LYS A 48 5.05 -1.50 28.12
CA LYS A 48 4.06 -0.47 28.46
C LYS A 48 4.63 0.94 28.28
N ARG A 49 5.86 1.20 28.72
CA ARG A 49 6.53 2.51 28.51
C ARG A 49 6.67 2.81 27.01
N GLN A 50 7.06 1.83 26.19
CA GLN A 50 7.14 2.02 24.74
C GLN A 50 5.78 2.41 24.14
N ALA A 51 4.68 1.82 24.61
CA ALA A 51 3.35 2.18 24.13
C ALA A 51 2.95 3.61 24.53
N GLU A 52 3.30 4.05 25.74
CA GLU A 52 3.08 5.43 26.21
C GLU A 52 3.89 6.44 25.37
N GLU A 53 5.16 6.13 25.08
CA GLU A 53 6.00 6.96 24.19
C GLU A 53 5.47 6.96 22.73
N ALA A 54 4.92 5.85 22.24
CA ALA A 54 4.34 5.78 20.90
C ALA A 54 3.08 6.65 20.77
N GLU A 55 2.27 6.72 21.82
CA GLU A 55 1.12 7.62 21.89
C GLU A 55 1.58 9.09 21.89
N LEU A 56 2.62 9.41 22.66
CA LEU A 56 3.22 10.75 22.67
C LEU A 56 3.79 11.13 21.30
N ASP A 57 4.54 10.24 20.66
CA ASP A 57 5.09 10.43 19.32
C ASP A 57 3.97 10.65 18.29
N SER A 58 2.86 9.91 18.41
CA SER A 58 1.67 10.12 17.58
C SER A 58 1.06 11.50 17.80
N LEU A 59 0.91 11.94 19.06
CA LEU A 59 0.42 13.28 19.38
C LEU A 59 1.32 14.38 18.78
N LEU A 60 2.64 14.21 18.83
CA LEU A 60 3.59 15.14 18.23
C LEU A 60 3.54 15.14 16.71
N SER A 61 3.24 14.00 16.08
CA SER A 61 3.10 13.90 14.62
C SER A 61 1.92 14.69 14.05
N PHE A 62 0.92 15.04 14.87
CA PHE A 62 -0.20 15.89 14.48
C PHE A 62 0.15 17.38 14.44
N ALA A 63 1.34 17.78 14.91
CA ALA A 63 1.80 19.15 14.76
C ALA A 63 1.92 19.50 13.26
N PRO A 64 1.41 20.67 12.83
CA PRO A 64 1.50 21.07 11.42
C PRO A 64 2.97 21.27 11.03
N VAL A 65 3.50 20.33 10.24
CA VAL A 65 4.83 20.42 9.65
C VAL A 65 4.73 21.28 8.39
N GLU A 66 5.67 22.22 8.24
CA GLU A 66 5.79 23.05 7.04
C GLU A 66 5.93 22.17 5.80
N ALA A 67 5.16 22.46 4.75
CA ALA A 67 5.11 21.62 3.56
C ALA A 67 6.51 21.48 2.94
N PRO A 68 7.02 20.26 2.70
CA PRO A 68 8.36 20.06 2.16
C PRO A 68 8.49 20.73 0.79
N SER A 69 9.56 21.52 0.62
CA SER A 69 9.77 22.30 -0.60
C SER A 69 9.81 21.41 -1.84
N TYR A 70 9.25 21.90 -2.95
CA TYR A 70 9.17 21.16 -4.22
C TYR A 70 10.56 20.69 -4.73
N ALA A 71 11.60 21.46 -4.43
CA ALA A 71 12.99 21.12 -4.74
C ALA A 71 13.52 19.91 -3.95
N LEU A 72 13.01 19.65 -2.75
CA LEU A 72 13.38 18.48 -1.95
C LEU A 72 12.67 17.22 -2.47
N GLN A 73 11.39 17.36 -2.82
CA GLN A 73 10.59 16.28 -3.40
C GLN A 73 11.19 15.79 -4.72
N SER A 74 11.60 16.72 -5.60
CA SER A 74 12.21 16.35 -6.89
C SER A 74 13.56 15.66 -6.73
N ARG A 75 14.36 16.03 -5.71
CA ARG A 75 15.63 15.38 -5.39
C ARG A 75 15.44 13.98 -4.84
N ILE A 76 14.46 13.76 -3.95
CA ILE A 76 14.15 12.43 -3.41
C ILE A 76 13.64 11.50 -4.53
N LEU A 77 12.72 11.99 -5.37
CA LEU A 77 12.22 11.23 -6.52
C LEU A 77 13.32 10.87 -7.52
N SER A 78 14.29 11.78 -7.72
CA SER A 78 15.44 11.52 -8.60
C SER A 78 16.39 10.49 -8.00
N ALA A 79 16.62 10.51 -6.68
CA ALA A 79 17.44 9.52 -5.98
C ALA A 79 16.79 8.11 -5.98
N GLN A 80 15.48 8.02 -5.75
CA GLN A 80 14.75 6.74 -5.80
C GLN A 80 14.72 6.11 -7.20
N LYS A 81 14.74 6.94 -8.25
CA LYS A 81 14.83 6.46 -9.63
C LYS A 81 16.17 5.78 -9.93
N GLU A 82 17.24 6.20 -9.27
CA GLU A 82 18.57 5.57 -9.40
C GLU A 82 18.68 4.26 -8.62
N GLU A 83 17.91 4.08 -7.54
CA GLU A 83 17.88 2.85 -6.73
C GLU A 83 16.94 1.75 -7.27
N GLY A 84 16.28 1.96 -8.40
CA GLY A 84 15.64 0.87 -9.15
C GLY A 84 14.43 0.21 -8.46
N VAL A 85 13.78 0.86 -7.49
CA VAL A 85 12.51 0.40 -6.90
C VAL A 85 11.34 1.05 -7.66
N GLY A 86 11.28 0.83 -8.96
CA GLY A 86 10.15 1.25 -9.81
C GLY A 86 9.26 0.05 -10.13
N GLY A 87 7.94 0.20 -10.04
CA GLY A 87 6.91 -0.85 -10.17
C GLY A 87 7.00 -1.80 -11.39
N VAL A 88 7.89 -1.53 -12.34
CA VAL A 88 8.33 -2.47 -13.38
C VAL A 88 8.91 -3.76 -12.79
N GLY A 89 9.61 -3.69 -11.65
CA GLY A 89 10.17 -4.89 -10.98
C GLY A 89 9.08 -5.82 -10.45
N PHE A 90 8.04 -5.26 -9.83
CA PHE A 90 6.91 -6.02 -9.30
C PHE A 90 6.06 -6.64 -10.42
N VAL A 91 5.80 -5.89 -11.49
CA VAL A 91 5.10 -6.40 -12.68
C VAL A 91 5.89 -7.55 -13.31
N LYS A 92 7.23 -7.40 -13.42
CA LYS A 92 8.10 -8.46 -13.94
C LYS A 92 8.09 -9.70 -13.05
N GLN A 93 8.08 -9.53 -11.73
CA GLN A 93 8.04 -10.62 -10.76
C GLN A 93 6.71 -11.38 -10.79
N ILE A 94 5.58 -10.68 -10.95
CA ILE A 94 4.26 -11.32 -11.16
C ILE A 94 4.23 -12.07 -12.48
N LEU A 95 4.79 -11.48 -13.55
CA LEU A 95 4.80 -12.09 -14.88
C LEU A 95 5.68 -13.35 -14.92
N ASP A 96 6.84 -13.32 -14.26
CA ASP A 96 7.72 -14.48 -14.12
C ASP A 96 7.09 -15.58 -13.25
N LEU A 97 6.29 -15.21 -12.24
CA LEU A 97 5.58 -16.16 -11.38
C LEU A 97 4.40 -16.83 -12.08
N LEU A 98 3.63 -16.07 -12.86
CA LEU A 98 2.48 -16.58 -13.63
C LEU A 98 2.89 -17.30 -14.91
N TRP A 99 4.07 -16.99 -15.47
CA TRP A 99 4.52 -17.54 -16.75
C TRP A 99 6.01 -17.95 -16.75
N PRO A 100 6.36 -19.10 -16.14
CA PRO A 100 7.74 -19.60 -16.09
C PRO A 100 8.28 -20.15 -17.42
N TYR A 101 7.51 -20.11 -18.51
CA TYR A 101 7.91 -20.63 -19.82
C TYR A 101 8.41 -19.51 -20.74
N GLY A 102 9.62 -19.02 -20.47
CA GLY A 102 10.66 -18.44 -21.36
C GLY A 102 10.36 -17.54 -22.57
N SER A 103 9.12 -17.33 -23.02
CA SER A 103 8.77 -16.54 -24.20
C SER A 103 7.70 -15.52 -23.86
N SER A 104 8.13 -14.25 -23.76
CA SER A 104 7.30 -13.08 -23.44
C SER A 104 6.24 -12.73 -24.50
N ALA A 105 6.28 -13.39 -25.67
CA ALA A 105 5.38 -13.11 -26.79
C ALA A 105 3.93 -13.58 -26.55
N ILE A 106 3.73 -14.63 -25.76
CA ILE A 106 2.41 -15.24 -25.52
C ILE A 106 1.53 -14.37 -24.61
N PRO A 107 1.98 -13.92 -23.41
CA PRO A 107 1.16 -13.08 -22.55
C PRO A 107 0.93 -11.68 -23.13
N ALA A 108 1.93 -11.10 -23.80
CA ALA A 108 1.77 -9.81 -24.49
C ALA A 108 0.74 -9.91 -25.64
N GLY A 109 0.76 -11.02 -26.39
CA GLY A 109 -0.24 -11.31 -27.41
C GLY A 109 -1.65 -11.49 -26.84
N ALA A 110 -1.79 -12.19 -25.71
CA ALA A 110 -3.08 -12.39 -25.05
C ALA A 110 -3.70 -11.08 -24.54
N LEU A 111 -2.89 -10.17 -23.97
CA LEU A 111 -3.36 -8.85 -23.54
C LEU A 111 -3.74 -7.95 -24.72
N ALA A 112 -2.95 -7.96 -25.81
CA ALA A 112 -3.31 -7.23 -27.02
C ALA A 112 -4.61 -7.78 -27.64
N ALA A 113 -4.76 -9.10 -27.67
CA ALA A 113 -5.95 -9.77 -28.18
C ALA A 113 -7.20 -9.48 -27.33
N SER A 114 -7.08 -9.41 -26.00
CA SER A 114 -8.23 -9.10 -25.13
C SER A 114 -8.71 -7.66 -25.29
N ILE A 115 -7.80 -6.71 -25.50
CA ILE A 115 -8.15 -5.31 -25.80
C ILE A 115 -8.88 -5.24 -27.14
N VAL A 116 -8.35 -5.88 -28.18
CA VAL A 116 -8.99 -5.91 -29.51
C VAL A 116 -10.37 -6.56 -29.44
N LEU A 117 -10.49 -7.70 -28.74
CA LEU A 117 -11.76 -8.41 -28.57
C LEU A 117 -12.78 -7.53 -27.84
N GLY A 118 -12.38 -6.89 -26.74
CA GLY A 118 -13.24 -5.96 -25.98
C GLY A 118 -13.67 -4.75 -26.81
N MET A 119 -12.77 -4.18 -27.62
CA MET A 119 -13.06 -3.05 -28.50
C MET A 119 -14.03 -3.43 -29.62
N THR A 120 -13.87 -4.62 -30.21
CA THR A 120 -14.82 -5.13 -31.23
C THR A 120 -16.18 -5.44 -30.63
N SER A 121 -16.23 -6.06 -29.43
CA SER A 121 -17.50 -6.35 -28.75
C SER A 121 -18.23 -5.06 -28.38
N GLY A 122 -17.51 -4.07 -27.86
CA GLY A 122 -18.06 -2.75 -27.54
C GLY A 122 -18.63 -2.04 -28.76
N ALA A 123 -17.88 -2.01 -29.87
CA ALA A 123 -18.32 -1.40 -31.12
C ALA A 123 -19.59 -2.07 -31.69
N VAL A 124 -19.67 -3.41 -31.62
CA VAL A 124 -20.87 -4.14 -32.04
C VAL A 124 -22.07 -3.82 -31.15
N THR A 125 -21.88 -3.73 -29.83
CA THR A 125 -22.96 -3.34 -28.91
C THR A 125 -23.43 -1.92 -29.12
N THR A 126 -22.54 -0.95 -29.38
CA THR A 126 -22.94 0.45 -29.62
C THR A 126 -23.74 0.62 -30.91
N ILE A 127 -23.41 -0.15 -31.97
CA ILE A 127 -24.17 -0.13 -33.23
C ILE A 127 -25.53 -0.80 -33.04
N ALA A 128 -25.59 -1.87 -32.23
CA ALA A 128 -26.86 -2.51 -31.90
C ALA A 128 -27.77 -1.57 -31.12
N THR A 129 -27.26 -0.87 -30.11
CA THR A 129 -28.05 0.09 -29.30
C THR A 129 -28.49 1.33 -30.08
N ASP A 130 -27.74 1.76 -31.09
CA ASP A 130 -28.13 2.88 -31.96
C ASP A 130 -29.35 2.55 -32.85
N SER A 131 -29.63 1.26 -33.04
CA SER A 131 -30.81 0.77 -33.76
C SER A 131 -32.03 0.50 -32.86
N TRP A 132 -31.90 0.67 -31.55
CA TRP A 132 -32.98 0.43 -30.60
C TRP A 132 -33.95 1.60 -30.54
N SER A 133 -35.22 1.32 -30.29
CA SER A 133 -36.19 2.37 -29.99
C SER A 133 -35.91 2.98 -28.62
N ASP A 134 -36.36 4.22 -28.40
CA ASP A 134 -36.18 4.93 -27.12
C ASP A 134 -36.66 4.07 -25.93
N GLU A 135 -37.81 3.41 -26.09
CA GLU A 135 -38.42 2.56 -25.05
C GLU A 135 -37.53 1.37 -24.64
N GLN A 136 -36.87 0.70 -25.60
CA GLN A 136 -35.93 -0.40 -25.31
C GLN A 136 -34.66 0.10 -24.61
N SER A 137 -34.22 1.32 -24.92
CA SER A 137 -33.06 1.94 -24.28
C SER A 137 -33.36 2.27 -22.82
N TYR A 138 -34.56 2.77 -22.53
CA TYR A 138 -35.02 3.05 -21.16
C TYR A 138 -35.13 1.79 -20.32
N ASP A 139 -35.68 0.69 -20.85
CA ASP A 139 -35.81 -0.58 -20.12
C ASP A 139 -34.46 -1.16 -19.70
N VAL A 140 -33.45 -1.11 -20.59
CA VAL A 140 -32.12 -1.63 -20.28
C VAL A 140 -31.35 -0.72 -19.33
N LEU A 141 -31.54 0.61 -19.43
CA LEU A 141 -30.99 1.55 -18.46
C LEU A 141 -31.62 1.37 -17.07
N ALA A 142 -32.92 1.17 -17.00
CA ALA A 142 -33.64 0.85 -15.77
C ALA A 142 -33.11 -0.47 -15.16
N LEU A 143 -32.90 -1.50 -15.98
CA LEU A 143 -32.32 -2.77 -15.54
C LEU A 143 -30.87 -2.62 -15.04
N ALA A 144 -30.07 -1.79 -15.72
CA ALA A 144 -28.67 -1.55 -15.37
C ALA A 144 -28.49 -0.68 -14.12
N LEU A 145 -29.39 0.30 -13.90
CA LEU A 145 -29.46 1.06 -12.64
C LEU A 145 -30.13 0.26 -11.51
N GLY A 146 -30.68 -0.91 -11.81
CA GLY A 146 -31.42 -1.72 -10.84
C GLY A 146 -32.74 -1.08 -10.41
N ASP A 147 -33.24 -0.10 -11.15
CA ASP A 147 -34.49 0.59 -10.87
C ASP A 147 -35.62 -0.05 -11.68
N THR A 148 -36.21 -1.09 -11.11
CA THR A 148 -37.38 -1.77 -11.70
C THR A 148 -38.71 -1.13 -11.30
N THR A 149 -38.69 0.10 -10.73
CA THR A 149 -39.87 0.66 -10.03
C THR A 149 -40.61 1.76 -10.78
N LEU A 150 -40.04 2.31 -11.86
CA LEU A 150 -40.67 3.36 -12.68
C LEU A 150 -41.72 2.83 -13.68
N THR A 151 -41.76 1.52 -13.94
CA THR A 151 -42.65 0.92 -14.95
C THR A 151 -44.11 0.78 -14.49
N GLU A 152 -44.40 0.94 -13.19
CA GLU A 152 -45.73 0.68 -12.61
C GLU A 152 -46.56 1.95 -12.33
N GLU A 153 -46.00 3.18 -12.46
CA GLU A 153 -46.74 4.41 -12.08
C GLU A 153 -47.59 5.04 -13.21
N TRP A 154 -47.48 4.55 -14.45
CA TRP A 154 -48.18 5.10 -15.62
C TRP A 154 -49.17 4.13 -16.28
N GLN A 155 -49.86 3.28 -15.50
CA GLN A 155 -51.07 2.56 -15.95
C GLN A 155 -52.34 3.04 -15.25
#